data_AF-A0A1Z8Z7H8-F1
#
_entry.id   AF-A0A1Z8Z7H8-F1
#
_cell.length_a   1.000
_cell.length_b   1.000
_cell.length_c   1.000
_cell.angle_alpha   90.00
_cell.angle_beta   90.00
_cell.angle_gamma   90.00
#
_symmetry.space_group_name_H-M   'P 1'
#
loop_
_entity.id
_entity.type
_entity.pdbx_description
1 polymer ?
#
loop_
_entity_poly.entity_id
_entity_poly.type
_entity_poly.pdbx_seq_one_letter_code
_entity_poly.pdbx_strand_id
1 'polypeptide(L)'
;MIAYLSGPIENAENDGADWRISITNWLKHNVGHSVFNPVEATQEITKGYPSDSFRNMIRSNPEEYKKLIRKIIDIDIDAVVNKSDYLIVNWEKSVFRGGGTHGEITMAYYFKKPIYLVNQVPIDDLSSWIYSCSTEVFNSFNDLKSYMIKKYK
;
A
#
# COMPACT_ATOMS: atom_id res chain seq x y z
N MET A 1 -16.86 -2.08 4.32
CA MET A 1 -15.98 -1.64 3.22
C MET A 1 -14.60 -2.26 3.40
N ILE A 2 -13.83 -2.42 2.32
CA ILE A 2 -12.48 -2.99 2.28
C ILE A 2 -11.47 -1.88 1.94
N ALA A 3 -10.44 -1.69 2.78
CA ALA A 3 -9.31 -0.81 2.48
C ALA A 3 -8.17 -1.60 1.83
N TYR A 4 -7.58 -1.08 0.75
CA TYR A 4 -6.25 -1.51 0.33
C TYR A 4 -5.20 -0.67 1.05
N LEU A 5 -4.22 -1.31 1.70
CA LEU A 5 -3.12 -0.60 2.32
C LEU A 5 -1.97 -0.47 1.34
N SER A 6 -1.70 0.73 0.85
CA SER A 6 -0.61 1.03 -0.06
C SER A 6 0.54 1.70 0.69
N GLY A 7 1.77 1.36 0.32
CA GLY A 7 2.97 1.90 0.94
C GLY A 7 4.19 1.02 0.68
N PRO A 8 5.38 1.50 1.04
CA PRO A 8 6.64 0.83 0.74
C PRO A 8 6.73 -0.50 1.50
N ILE A 9 7.36 -1.48 0.84
CA ILE A 9 7.67 -2.81 1.39
C ILE A 9 9.17 -3.06 1.20
N GLU A 10 9.64 -3.02 -0.06
CA GLU A 10 11.03 -3.36 -0.43
C GLU A 10 12.11 -2.50 0.25
N ASN A 11 11.79 -1.27 0.62
CA ASN A 11 12.72 -0.29 1.20
C ASN A 11 12.28 0.23 2.57
N ALA A 12 11.27 -0.39 3.19
CA ALA A 12 10.73 0.03 4.47
C ALA A 12 11.38 -0.73 5.63
N GLU A 13 11.52 -0.09 6.79
CA GLU A 13 11.86 -0.80 8.02
C GLU A 13 10.75 -1.82 8.34
N ASN A 14 11.14 -3.05 8.68
CA ASN A 14 10.22 -4.15 8.95
C ASN A 14 9.17 -4.38 7.84
N ASP A 15 9.55 -4.16 6.57
CA ASP A 15 8.67 -4.25 5.38
C ASP A 15 7.40 -3.37 5.49
N GLY A 16 7.40 -2.36 6.38
CA GLY A 16 6.25 -1.51 6.67
C GLY A 16 5.11 -2.22 7.40
N ALA A 17 5.36 -3.34 8.09
CA ALA A 17 4.33 -4.18 8.70
C ALA A 17 3.57 -3.51 9.87
N ASP A 18 4.26 -2.72 10.70
CA ASP A 18 3.70 -2.27 11.99
C ASP A 18 2.50 -1.33 11.83
N TRP A 19 2.60 -0.36 10.91
CA TRP A 19 1.48 0.54 10.64
C TRP A 19 0.29 -0.19 10.01
N ARG A 20 0.55 -1.23 9.20
CA ARG A 20 -0.48 -2.03 8.54
C ARG A 20 -1.28 -2.83 9.56
N ILE A 21 -0.60 -3.46 10.52
CA ILE A 21 -1.25 -4.18 11.62
C ILE A 21 -2.06 -3.21 12.48
N SER A 22 -1.47 -2.07 12.84
CA SER A 22 -2.12 -1.04 13.66
C SER A 22 -3.40 -0.50 13.02
N ILE A 23 -3.33 -0.10 11.74
CA ILE A 23 -4.48 0.47 11.03
C ILE A 23 -5.54 -0.60 10.74
N THR A 24 -5.14 -1.84 10.45
CA THR A 24 -6.08 -2.96 10.24
C THR A 24 -6.92 -3.20 11.48
N ASN A 25 -6.27 -3.34 12.63
CA ASN A 25 -6.97 -3.50 13.91
C ASN A 25 -7.86 -2.30 14.20
N TRP A 26 -7.38 -1.08 13.96
CA TRP A 26 -8.17 0.11 14.20
C TRP A 26 -9.42 0.16 13.32
N LEU A 27 -9.30 -0.07 12.01
CA LEU A 27 -10.40 -0.04 11.04
C LEU A 27 -11.49 -1.04 11.41
N LYS A 28 -11.08 -2.28 11.74
CA LYS A 28 -12.01 -3.35 12.11
C LYS A 28 -12.86 -2.96 13.31
N HIS A 29 -12.25 -2.43 14.37
CA HIS A 29 -12.95 -2.16 15.63
C HIS A 29 -13.63 -0.79 15.67
N ASN A 30 -13.16 0.19 14.89
CA ASN A 30 -13.64 1.57 14.99
C ASN A 30 -14.58 1.98 13.86
N VAL A 31 -14.51 1.39 12.67
CA VAL A 31 -15.43 1.71 11.55
C VAL A 31 -15.99 0.46 10.88
N GLY A 32 -15.70 -0.75 11.38
CA GLY A 32 -16.23 -2.01 10.84
C GLY A 32 -15.70 -2.35 9.45
N HIS A 33 -14.54 -1.80 9.06
CA HIS A 33 -13.94 -2.04 7.74
C HIS A 33 -12.93 -3.18 7.79
N SER A 34 -12.87 -3.97 6.73
CA SER A 34 -11.84 -4.98 6.51
C SER A 34 -10.69 -4.41 5.66
N VAL A 35 -9.61 -5.18 5.53
CA VAL A 35 -8.37 -4.75 4.87
C VAL A 35 -7.87 -5.81 3.91
N PHE A 36 -7.38 -5.38 2.74
CA PHE A 36 -6.45 -6.12 1.92
C PHE A 36 -5.01 -5.65 2.22
N ASN A 37 -4.15 -6.57 2.66
CA ASN A 37 -2.76 -6.29 3.02
C ASN A 37 -1.80 -6.90 1.97
N PRO A 38 -1.11 -6.10 1.15
CA PRO A 38 -0.22 -6.63 0.10
C PRO A 38 0.99 -7.40 0.63
N VAL A 39 1.40 -7.15 1.89
CA VAL A 39 2.50 -7.89 2.52
C VAL A 39 2.12 -9.36 2.70
N GLU A 40 0.91 -9.65 3.19
CA GLU A 40 0.40 -11.01 3.39
C GLU A 40 0.25 -11.75 2.05
N ALA A 41 -0.27 -11.06 1.03
CA ALA A 41 -0.40 -11.61 -0.31
C ALA A 41 0.97 -11.96 -0.93
N THR A 42 1.96 -11.08 -0.76
CA THR A 42 3.33 -11.32 -1.21
C THR A 42 3.95 -12.52 -0.50
N GLN A 43 3.80 -12.62 0.82
CA GLN A 43 4.35 -13.71 1.62
C GLN A 43 3.83 -15.08 1.19
N GLU A 44 2.53 -15.19 0.86
CA GLU A 44 1.96 -16.46 0.37
C GLU A 44 2.51 -16.84 -1.02
N ILE A 45 2.79 -15.88 -1.90
CA ILE A 45 3.38 -16.15 -3.23
C ILE A 45 4.84 -16.58 -3.11
N THR A 46 5.58 -15.94 -2.20
CA THR A 46 7.01 -16.22 -1.97
C THR A 46 7.23 -17.37 -0.99
N LYS A 47 6.16 -18.04 -0.54
CA LYS A 47 6.22 -19.15 0.41
C LYS A 47 7.08 -20.28 -0.16
N GLY A 48 8.18 -20.56 0.51
CA GLY A 48 9.21 -21.52 0.05
C GLY A 48 10.54 -20.86 -0.32
N TYR A 49 10.60 -19.53 -0.40
CA TYR A 49 11.85 -18.78 -0.53
C TYR A 49 12.11 -18.00 0.77
N PRO A 50 13.29 -18.16 1.43
CA PRO A 50 13.73 -17.20 2.44
C PRO A 50 13.73 -15.77 1.85
N SER A 51 13.37 -14.75 2.63
CA SER A 51 13.24 -13.36 2.14
C SER A 51 14.50 -12.86 1.43
N ASP A 52 15.67 -13.12 2.02
CA ASP A 52 16.98 -12.77 1.45
C ASP A 52 17.27 -13.56 0.16
N SER A 53 16.79 -14.80 0.08
CA SER A 53 16.91 -15.61 -1.14
C SER A 53 16.05 -15.04 -2.27
N PHE A 54 14.80 -14.66 -1.97
CA PHE A 54 13.88 -14.08 -2.94
C PHE A 54 14.41 -12.78 -3.55
N ARG A 55 14.89 -11.84 -2.72
CA ARG A 55 15.47 -10.58 -3.22
C ARG A 55 16.73 -10.82 -4.07
N ASN A 56 17.54 -11.81 -3.72
CA ASN A 56 18.74 -12.17 -4.50
C ASN A 56 18.43 -12.83 -5.85
N MET A 57 17.20 -13.33 -6.07
CA MET A 57 16.81 -13.94 -7.35
C MET A 57 16.90 -12.97 -8.52
N ILE A 58 16.81 -11.65 -8.30
CA ILE A 58 17.02 -10.67 -9.38
C ILE A 58 18.41 -10.82 -10.04
N ARG A 59 19.40 -11.34 -9.30
CA ARG A 59 20.75 -11.62 -9.81
C ARG A 59 20.94 -13.09 -10.16
N SER A 60 20.46 -14.02 -9.32
CA SER A 60 20.73 -15.45 -9.49
C SER A 60 19.78 -16.15 -10.48
N ASN A 61 18.52 -15.72 -10.58
CA ASN A 61 17.52 -16.26 -11.50
C ASN A 61 16.49 -15.19 -11.92
N PRO A 62 16.89 -14.20 -12.72
CA PRO A 62 16.07 -13.01 -13.03
C PRO A 62 14.75 -13.33 -13.73
N GLU A 63 14.71 -14.36 -14.58
CA GLU A 63 13.48 -14.74 -15.29
C GLU A 63 12.43 -15.32 -14.34
N GLU A 64 12.84 -16.15 -13.39
CA GLU A 64 11.91 -16.66 -12.38
C GLU A 64 11.48 -15.56 -11.41
N TYR A 65 12.41 -14.69 -11.00
CA TYR A 65 12.08 -13.51 -10.19
C TYR A 65 11.01 -12.64 -10.87
N LYS A 66 11.18 -12.35 -12.17
CA LYS A 66 10.23 -11.58 -12.96
C LYS A 66 8.86 -12.22 -13.05
N LYS A 67 8.78 -13.56 -13.14
CA LYS A 67 7.50 -14.29 -13.11
C LYS A 67 6.80 -14.16 -11.76
N LEU A 68 7.55 -14.28 -10.65
CA LEU A 68 6.99 -14.12 -9.30
C LEU A 68 6.51 -12.68 -9.06
N ILE A 69 7.30 -11.68 -9.44
CA ILE A 69 6.93 -10.27 -9.33
C ILE A 69 5.68 -9.96 -10.16
N ARG A 70 5.55 -10.51 -11.37
CA ARG A 70 4.32 -10.35 -12.17
C ARG A 70 3.08 -10.90 -11.47
N LYS A 71 3.17 -12.05 -10.81
CA LYS A 71 2.05 -12.59 -10.01
C LYS A 71 1.66 -11.63 -8.87
N ILE A 72 2.64 -11.04 -8.19
CA ILE A 72 2.40 -10.04 -7.13
C ILE A 72 1.69 -8.82 -7.74
N ILE A 73 2.21 -8.28 -8.84
CA ILE A 73 1.60 -7.15 -9.56
C ILE A 73 0.14 -7.44 -9.95
N ASP A 74 -0.14 -8.61 -10.53
CA ASP A 74 -1.49 -8.98 -10.94
C ASP A 74 -2.46 -9.03 -9.75
N ILE A 75 -1.99 -9.57 -8.61
CA ILE A 75 -2.78 -9.65 -7.38
C ILE A 75 -3.03 -8.27 -6.77
N ASP A 76 -2.02 -7.41 -6.74
CA ASP A 76 -2.14 -6.05 -6.21
C ASP A 76 -3.04 -5.18 -7.08
N ILE A 77 -2.90 -5.26 -8.41
CA ILE A 77 -3.80 -4.54 -9.34
C ILE A 77 -5.24 -5.02 -9.17
N ASP A 78 -5.48 -6.32 -9.13
CA ASP A 78 -6.82 -6.86 -8.93
C ASP A 78 -7.40 -6.47 -7.55
N ALA A 79 -6.56 -6.46 -6.51
CA ALA A 79 -6.97 -6.02 -5.18
C ALA A 79 -7.34 -4.53 -5.15
N VAL A 80 -6.54 -3.69 -5.78
CA VAL A 80 -6.81 -2.25 -5.92
C VAL A 80 -8.06 -2.01 -6.75
N VAL A 81 -8.23 -2.67 -7.89
CA VAL A 81 -9.28 -2.37 -8.88
C VAL A 81 -10.61 -3.05 -8.57
N ASN A 82 -10.60 -4.30 -8.11
CA ASN A 82 -11.83 -5.08 -7.99
C ASN A 82 -12.23 -5.40 -6.55
N LYS A 83 -11.28 -5.50 -5.62
CA LYS A 83 -11.56 -6.02 -4.26
C LYS A 83 -11.67 -4.96 -3.17
N SER A 84 -11.11 -3.77 -3.40
CA SER A 84 -11.04 -2.73 -2.38
C SER A 84 -11.95 -1.55 -2.70
N ASP A 85 -12.56 -0.97 -1.69
CA ASP A 85 -13.45 0.19 -1.87
C ASP A 85 -12.67 1.52 -1.86
N TYR A 86 -11.52 1.56 -1.20
CA TYR A 86 -10.65 2.74 -1.09
C TYR A 86 -9.21 2.35 -0.73
N LEU A 87 -8.30 3.31 -0.86
CA LEU A 87 -6.89 3.15 -0.50
C LEU A 87 -6.55 3.97 0.74
N ILE A 88 -5.72 3.41 1.61
CA ILE A 88 -4.94 4.15 2.61
C ILE A 88 -3.48 4.02 2.20
N VAL A 89 -2.84 5.16 1.99
CA VAL A 89 -1.45 5.22 1.51
C VAL A 89 -0.57 5.76 2.62
N ASN A 90 0.47 5.02 3.01
CA ASN A 90 1.55 5.56 3.83
C ASN A 90 2.66 6.08 2.91
N TRP A 91 2.79 7.41 2.82
CA TRP A 91 3.73 8.06 1.91
C TRP A 91 4.95 8.58 2.67
N GLU A 92 6.01 7.78 2.66
CA GLU A 92 7.30 8.10 3.28
C GLU A 92 8.46 8.07 2.26
N LYS A 93 9.65 8.53 2.65
CA LYS A 93 10.82 8.66 1.77
C LYS A 93 11.19 7.38 1.00
N SER A 94 10.97 6.20 1.59
CA SER A 94 11.31 4.92 0.97
C SER A 94 10.46 4.62 -0.28
N VAL A 95 9.30 5.27 -0.42
CA VAL A 95 8.43 5.15 -1.60
C VAL A 95 9.13 5.64 -2.87
N PHE A 96 10.01 6.63 -2.77
CA PHE A 96 10.69 7.22 -3.93
C PHE A 96 11.58 6.24 -4.71
N ARG A 97 11.94 5.11 -4.09
CA ARG A 97 12.74 4.04 -4.73
C ARG A 97 11.89 2.91 -5.30
N GLY A 98 10.58 2.92 -5.09
CA GLY A 98 9.67 1.83 -5.49
C GLY A 98 8.66 2.24 -6.56
N GLY A 99 8.29 1.31 -7.42
CA GLY A 99 7.25 1.52 -8.45
C GLY A 99 5.82 1.18 -8.01
N GLY A 100 5.66 0.28 -7.02
CA GLY A 100 4.36 -0.30 -6.64
C GLY A 100 3.35 0.75 -6.16
N THR A 101 3.67 1.44 -5.07
CA THR A 101 2.81 2.49 -4.47
C THR A 101 2.41 3.56 -5.48
N HIS A 102 3.31 4.00 -6.36
CA HIS A 102 3.01 4.95 -7.43
C HIS A 102 1.96 4.42 -8.41
N GLY A 103 2.11 3.16 -8.84
CA GLY A 103 1.20 2.48 -9.74
C GLY A 103 -0.19 2.26 -9.12
N GLU A 104 -0.22 1.79 -7.87
CA GLU A 104 -1.45 1.55 -7.10
C GLU A 104 -2.30 2.81 -6.96
N ILE A 105 -1.67 3.94 -6.58
CA ILE A 105 -2.35 5.24 -6.43
C ILE A 105 -2.92 5.72 -7.76
N THR A 106 -2.12 5.65 -8.82
CA THR A 106 -2.55 6.08 -10.16
C THR A 106 -3.72 5.23 -10.67
N MET A 107 -3.66 3.92 -10.42
CA MET A 107 -4.72 2.99 -10.80
C MET A 107 -6.01 3.27 -10.01
N ALA A 108 -5.92 3.43 -8.70
CA ALA A 108 -7.05 3.78 -7.86
C ALA A 108 -7.72 5.10 -8.31
N TYR A 109 -6.92 6.11 -8.66
CA TYR A 109 -7.44 7.37 -9.18
C TYR A 109 -8.17 7.18 -10.52
N TYR A 110 -7.59 6.42 -11.43
CA TYR A 110 -8.20 6.12 -12.73
C TYR A 110 -9.57 5.44 -12.55
N PHE A 111 -9.67 4.49 -11.62
CA PHE A 111 -10.90 3.80 -11.25
C PHE A 111 -11.80 4.56 -10.26
N LYS A 112 -11.54 5.84 -10.02
CA LYS A 112 -12.35 6.75 -9.18
C LYS A 112 -12.53 6.26 -7.74
N LYS A 113 -11.53 5.56 -7.20
CA LYS A 113 -11.53 5.12 -5.80
C LYS A 113 -11.05 6.24 -4.88
N PRO A 114 -11.65 6.41 -3.69
CA PRO A 114 -11.12 7.31 -2.68
C PRO A 114 -9.69 6.90 -2.28
N ILE A 115 -8.79 7.87 -2.22
CA ILE A 115 -7.39 7.68 -1.82
C ILE A 115 -7.11 8.60 -0.63
N TYR A 116 -6.80 7.98 0.51
CA TYR A 116 -6.44 8.68 1.74
C TYR A 116 -4.93 8.60 1.95
N LEU A 117 -4.24 9.70 1.67
CA LEU A 117 -2.78 9.78 1.73
C LEU A 117 -2.33 10.25 3.12
N VAL A 118 -1.51 9.45 3.80
CA VAL A 118 -0.81 9.86 5.02
C VAL A 118 0.61 10.26 4.63
N ASN A 119 0.86 11.56 4.55
CA ASN A 119 2.12 12.13 4.10
C ASN A 119 3.13 12.26 5.25
N GLN A 120 4.32 11.69 5.09
CA GLN A 120 5.43 11.73 6.05
C GLN A 120 6.68 12.47 5.49
N VAL A 121 6.56 13.11 4.32
CA VAL A 121 7.63 13.91 3.72
C VAL A 121 7.24 15.40 3.67
N PRO A 122 8.20 16.34 3.56
CA PRO A 122 7.90 17.74 3.28
C PRO A 122 6.97 17.88 2.07
N ILE A 123 6.05 18.84 2.10
CA ILE A 123 5.07 19.01 1.01
C ILE A 123 5.75 19.26 -0.35
N ASP A 124 6.90 19.93 -0.35
CA ASP A 124 7.71 20.19 -1.55
C ASP A 124 8.33 18.91 -2.14
N ASP A 125 8.48 17.86 -1.34
CA ASP A 125 8.95 16.54 -1.77
C ASP A 125 7.78 15.62 -2.21
N LEU A 126 6.53 16.03 -1.98
CA LEU A 126 5.37 15.27 -2.42
C LEU A 126 5.11 15.52 -3.91
N SER A 127 5.24 14.47 -4.72
CA SER A 127 4.96 14.52 -6.15
C SER A 127 3.58 15.12 -6.44
N SER A 128 3.52 16.15 -7.28
CA SER A 128 2.27 16.80 -7.68
C SER A 128 1.29 15.81 -8.32
N TRP A 129 1.79 14.77 -8.99
CA TRP A 129 0.98 13.68 -9.52
C TRP A 129 0.26 12.93 -8.41
N ILE A 130 0.99 12.52 -7.38
CA ILE A 130 0.48 11.73 -6.25
C ILE A 130 -0.45 12.56 -5.37
N TYR A 131 -0.08 13.81 -5.11
CA TYR A 131 -0.94 14.77 -4.41
C TYR A 131 -2.29 14.90 -5.14
N SER A 132 -2.26 15.07 -6.46
CA SER A 132 -3.46 15.27 -7.27
C SER A 132 -4.31 14.01 -7.45
N CYS A 133 -3.72 12.82 -7.31
CA CYS A 133 -4.48 11.57 -7.25
C CYS A 133 -5.23 11.39 -5.93
N SER A 134 -4.78 12.05 -4.86
CA SER A 134 -5.31 11.85 -3.51
C SER A 134 -6.66 12.53 -3.32
N THR A 135 -7.58 11.88 -2.63
CA THR A 135 -8.88 12.47 -2.23
C THR A 135 -8.71 13.38 -1.02
N GLU A 136 -7.92 12.93 -0.04
CA GLU A 136 -7.56 13.69 1.15
C GLU A 136 -6.10 13.39 1.50
N VAL A 137 -5.42 14.39 2.07
CA VAL A 137 -4.05 14.27 2.56
C VAL A 137 -4.00 14.58 4.05
N PHE A 138 -3.33 13.71 4.80
CA PHE A 138 -3.20 13.78 6.25
C PHE A 138 -1.73 13.82 6.64
N ASN A 139 -1.40 14.55 7.72
CA ASN A 139 -0.05 14.59 8.27
C ASN A 139 0.24 13.42 9.22
N SER A 140 -0.81 12.73 9.69
CA SER A 140 -0.68 11.61 10.59
C SER A 140 -1.81 10.58 10.43
N PHE A 141 -1.55 9.35 10.87
CA PHE A 141 -2.60 8.34 11.01
C PHE A 141 -3.69 8.74 12.00
N ASN A 142 -3.40 9.60 12.98
CA ASN A 142 -4.43 10.06 13.92
C ASN A 142 -5.44 10.99 13.23
N ASP A 143 -4.97 11.89 12.36
CA ASP A 143 -5.84 12.77 11.58
C ASP A 143 -6.73 11.94 10.64
N LEU A 144 -6.14 10.94 9.97
CA LEU A 144 -6.89 9.97 9.15
C LEU A 144 -7.98 9.27 9.97
N LYS A 145 -7.63 8.75 11.16
CA LYS A 145 -8.56 8.04 12.04
C LYS A 145 -9.72 8.95 12.47
N SER A 146 -9.43 10.19 12.85
CA SER A 146 -10.46 11.17 13.20
C SER A 146 -11.39 11.49 12.02
N TYR A 147 -10.85 11.62 10.81
CA TYR A 147 -11.64 11.80 9.60
C TYR A 147 -12.55 10.59 9.31
N MET A 148 -11.99 9.38 9.41
CA MET A 148 -12.73 8.15 9.12
C MET A 148 -13.89 7.90 10.07
N ILE A 149 -13.74 8.22 11.36
CA ILE A 149 -14.86 8.17 12.32
C ILE A 149 -15.99 9.09 11.83
N LYS A 150 -15.69 10.35 11.51
CA LYS A 150 -16.71 11.32 11.08
C LYS A 150 -17.42 10.91 9.77
N LYS A 151 -16.71 10.19 8.90
CA LYS A 151 -17.22 9.81 7.57
C LYS A 151 -18.05 8.54 7.58
N TYR A 152 -17.73 7.58 8.46
CA TYR A 152 -18.25 6.21 8.38
C TYR A 152 -18.95 5.73 9.66
N LYS A 153 -18.97 6.51 10.74
CA LYS A 153 -19.81 6.29 11.93
C LYS A 153 -20.88 7.37 12.01
#